data_AF-A0A809ZC84-F1
#
_entry.id   AF-A0A809ZC84-F1
#
_cell.length_a   1.000
_cell.length_b   1.000
_cell.length_c   1.000
_cell.angle_alpha   90.00
_cell.angle_beta   90.00
_cell.angle_gamma   90.00
#
_symmetry.space_group_name_H-M   'P 1'
#
loop_
_entity.id
_entity.type
_entity.pdbx_description
1 polymer ?
#
loop_
_entity_poly.entity_id
_entity_poly.type
_entity_poly.pdbx_seq_one_letter_code
_entity_poly.pdbx_strand_id
1 'polypeptide(L)' 'MKKSISVNKKSRGRPKKAGGVYPVSAVRLSPDVATAVDKWASAQADLPSRSEAIRRLVKIGLKAKK' A
#
# COMPACT_ATOMS: atom_id res chain seq x y z
N MET A 1 -14.46 -48.40 -6.27
CA MET A 1 -14.34 -47.04 -6.85
C MET A 1 -13.26 -46.28 -6.08
N LYS A 2 -12.10 -45.99 -6.70
CA LYS A 2 -10.95 -45.37 -6.00
C LYS A 2 -11.19 -43.86 -5.76
N LYS A 3 -10.78 -43.43 -4.57
CA LYS A 3 -11.05 -42.16 -3.86
C LYS A 3 -10.65 -40.90 -4.64
N SER A 4 -11.39 -39.81 -4.42
CA SER A 4 -11.05 -38.46 -4.88
C SER A 4 -9.71 -38.00 -4.29
N ILE A 5 -8.79 -37.53 -5.14
CA ILE A 5 -7.52 -36.93 -4.72
C ILE A 5 -7.81 -35.50 -4.26
N SER A 6 -7.97 -35.31 -2.94
CA SER A 6 -8.16 -34.01 -2.27
C SER A 6 -6.92 -33.11 -2.30
N VAL A 7 -5.79 -33.60 -2.82
CA VAL A 7 -4.45 -33.02 -2.57
C VAL A 7 -4.22 -31.69 -3.29
N ASN A 8 -4.74 -31.51 -4.51
CA ASN A 8 -4.57 -30.25 -5.24
C ASN A 8 -5.86 -29.43 -5.21
N LYS A 9 -6.10 -28.71 -4.11
CA LYS A 9 -7.07 -27.61 -4.12
C LYS A 9 -6.54 -26.52 -5.04
N LYS A 10 -7.09 -26.42 -6.26
CA LYS A 10 -6.93 -25.21 -7.07
C LYS A 10 -7.47 -24.04 -6.24
N SER A 11 -6.65 -23.03 -5.96
CA SER A 11 -7.12 -21.81 -5.31
C SER A 11 -8.17 -21.18 -6.21
N ARG A 12 -9.44 -21.25 -5.83
CA ARG A 12 -10.51 -20.49 -6.49
C ARG A 12 -10.31 -19.02 -6.12
N GLY A 13 -9.63 -18.28 -6.98
CA GLY A 13 -9.37 -16.85 -6.80
C GLY A 13 -8.48 -16.29 -7.90
N ARG A 14 -8.51 -14.96 -8.08
CA ARG A 14 -7.59 -14.26 -8.99
C ARG A 14 -6.15 -14.59 -8.55
N PRO A 15 -5.26 -15.05 -9.46
CA PRO A 15 -3.86 -15.26 -9.13
C PRO A 15 -3.30 -13.98 -8.52
N LYS A 16 -2.47 -14.11 -7.47
CA LYS A 16 -1.78 -12.95 -6.88
C LYS A 16 -1.04 -12.23 -8.00
N LYS A 17 -1.27 -10.92 -8.16
CA LYS A 17 -0.52 -10.10 -9.14
C LYS A 17 0.97 -10.32 -8.92
N ALA A 18 1.70 -10.70 -9.97
CA ALA A 18 3.16 -10.68 -9.97
C ALA A 18 3.61 -9.25 -9.60
N GLY A 19 4.44 -9.11 -8.56
CA GLY A 19 4.84 -7.81 -8.00
C GLY A 19 4.12 -7.40 -6.72
N GLY A 20 3.11 -8.15 -6.26
CA GLY A 20 2.55 -8.06 -4.91
C GLY A 20 1.77 -6.77 -4.60
N VAL A 21 0.48 -6.90 -4.29
CA VAL A 21 -0.19 -5.85 -3.53
C VAL A 21 0.48 -5.83 -2.16
N TYR A 22 1.23 -4.77 -1.84
CA TYR A 22 1.80 -4.61 -0.50
C TYR A 22 0.65 -4.70 0.52
N PRO A 23 0.84 -5.41 1.64
CA PRO A 23 -0.18 -5.47 2.69
C PRO A 23 -0.48 -4.07 3.20
N VAL A 24 -1.73 -3.84 3.60
CA VAL A 24 -2.15 -2.57 4.18
C VAL A 24 -1.43 -2.37 5.51
N SER A 25 -0.67 -1.29 5.63
CA SER A 25 -0.10 -0.83 6.90
C SER A 25 -1.02 0.24 7.49
N ALA A 26 -1.86 -0.14 8.46
CA ALA A 26 -2.68 0.80 9.19
C ALA A 26 -1.85 1.51 10.27
N VAL A 27 -1.80 2.84 10.23
CA VAL A 27 -1.10 3.68 11.20
C VAL A 27 -2.09 4.70 11.76
N ARG A 28 -2.05 4.92 13.07
CA ARG A 28 -2.83 6.00 13.70
C ARG A 28 -2.07 7.31 13.51
N LEU A 29 -2.62 8.21 12.71
CA LEU A 29 -2.09 9.56 12.52
C LEU A 29 -2.94 10.55 13.31
N SER A 30 -2.29 11.55 13.93
CA SER A 30 -3.00 12.72 14.45
C SER A 30 -3.74 13.42 13.30
N PRO A 31 -4.92 14.04 13.53
CA PRO A 31 -5.63 14.83 12.52
C PRO A 31 -4.75 15.89 11.85
N ASP A 32 -3.82 16.49 12.60
CA ASP A 32 -2.90 17.51 12.07
C ASP A 32 -1.95 16.94 11.02
N VAL A 33 -1.41 15.75 11.28
CA VAL A 33 -0.49 15.07 10.36
C VAL A 33 -1.22 14.62 9.11
N ALA A 34 -2.43 14.07 9.25
CA ALA A 34 -3.26 13.69 8.11
C ALA A 34 -3.56 14.89 7.21
N THR A 35 -3.95 16.02 7.82
CA THR A 35 -4.25 17.27 7.11
C THR A 35 -3.00 17.83 6.43
N ALA A 36 -1.83 17.76 7.07
CA ALA A 36 -0.57 18.20 6.47
C ALA A 36 -0.19 17.37 5.24
N VAL A 37 -0.40 16.04 5.28
CA VAL A 37 -0.17 15.16 4.13
C VAL A 37 -1.09 15.52 2.96
N ASP A 38 -2.37 15.78 3.24
CA ASP A 38 -3.33 16.15 2.20
C ASP A 38 -2.98 17.49 1.54
N LYS A 39 -2.63 18.51 2.34
CA LYS A 39 -2.18 19.81 1.83
C LYS A 39 -0.91 19.69 1.00
N TRP A 40 0.03 18.85 1.45
CA TRP A 40 1.26 18.60 0.71
C TRP A 40 0.96 17.92 -0.64
N ALA A 41 0.04 16.96 -0.67
CA ALA A 41 -0.38 16.27 -1.87
C ALA A 41 -1.08 17.23 -2.86
N SER A 42 -1.98 18.09 -2.39
CA SER A 42 -2.67 19.06 -3.25
C SER A 42 -1.74 20.12 -3.85
N ALA A 43 -0.59 20.36 -3.21
CA ALA A 43 0.42 21.29 -3.72
C ALA A 43 1.34 20.68 -4.79
N GLN A 44 1.29 19.36 -5.03
CA GLN A 44 2.08 18.73 -6.08
C GLN A 44 1.41 18.86 -7.46
N ALA A 45 2.21 19.03 -8.51
CA ALA A 45 1.71 19.19 -9.88
C ALA A 45 0.94 17.96 -10.40
N ASP A 46 1.26 16.77 -9.90
CA ASP A 46 0.66 15.50 -10.32
C ASP A 46 -0.51 15.02 -9.43
N LEU A 47 -0.90 15.83 -8.43
CA LEU A 47 -1.99 15.54 -7.48
C LEU A 47 -1.98 14.07 -6.99
N PRO A 48 -0.90 13.61 -6.35
CA PRO A 48 -0.73 12.23 -5.97
C PRO A 48 -1.82 11.80 -4.99
N SER A 49 -2.23 10.53 -5.09
CA SER A 49 -3.13 9.94 -4.08
C SER A 49 -2.54 10.04 -2.68
N ARG A 50 -3.37 10.08 -1.64
CA ARG A 50 -2.90 10.12 -0.23
C ARG A 50 -1.87 9.02 0.07
N SER A 51 -2.09 7.81 -0.45
CA SER A 51 -1.15 6.69 -0.28
C SER A 51 0.21 6.96 -0.93
N GLU A 52 0.22 7.59 -2.10
CA GLU A 52 1.44 7.93 -2.81
C GLU A 52 2.16 9.12 -2.15
N ALA A 53 1.42 10.13 -1.70
CA ALA A 53 1.96 11.24 -0.94
C ALA A 53 2.69 10.76 0.33
N ILE A 54 2.07 9.85 1.10
CA ILE A 54 2.71 9.24 2.27
C ILE A 54 4.01 8.53 1.88
N ARG A 55 4.02 7.73 0.80
CA ARG A 55 5.24 7.03 0.34
C ARG A 55 6.36 8.00 -0.03
N ARG A 56 6.04 9.09 -0.72
CA ARG A 56 7.02 10.13 -1.09
C ARG A 56 7.56 10.84 0.13
N LEU A 57 6.69 11.29 1.04
CA LEU A 57 7.08 11.95 2.28
C LEU A 57 7.96 11.05 3.16
N VAL A 58 7.61 9.77 3.29
CA VAL A 58 8.47 8.78 3.99
C VAL A 58 9.82 8.66 3.30
N LYS A 59 9.86 8.54 1.96
CA LYS A 59 11.12 8.46 1.21
C LYS A 59 11.98 9.72 1.37
N ILE A 60 11.37 10.90 1.42
CA ILE A 60 12.05 12.16 1.69
C ILE A 60 12.60 12.15 3.11
N GLY A 61 11.79 11.79 4.12
CA GLY A 61 12.24 11.71 5.51
C GLY A 61 13.38 10.73 5.74
N LEU A 62 13.35 9.56 5.07
CA LEU A 62 14.44 8.57 5.11
C LEU A 62 15.72 9.06 4.41
N LYS A 63 15.62 9.98 3.44
CA LYS A 63 16.78 10.61 2.79
C LYS A 63 17.30 11.83 3.53
N ALA A 64 16.43 12.54 4.25
CA ALA A 64 16.74 13.77 4.96
C ALA A 64 17.66 13.54 6.18
N LYS A 65 17.89 12.28 6.59
CA LYS A 65 18.87 11.91 7.60
C LYS A 65 19.81 10.80 7.12
N LYS A 66 21.03 11.23 6.78
CA LYS A 66 22.29 10.57 7.11
C LYS A 66 23.17 11.61 7.79
#